data_AF-A0AAW5B6T9-F1
#
_entry.id   AF-A0AAW5B6T9-F1
#
_cell.length_a   1.000
_cell.length_b   1.000
_cell.length_c   1.000
_cell.angle_alpha   90.00
_cell.angle_beta   90.00
_cell.angle_gamma   90.00
#
_symmetry.space_group_name_H-M   'P 1'
#
loop_
_entity.id
_entity.type
_entity.pdbx_description
1 polymer ?
#
loop_
_entity_poly.entity_id
_entity_poly.type
_entity_poly.pdbx_seq_one_letter_code
_entity_poly.pdbx_strand_id
1 'polypeptide(L)'
;MVPFLYLSLDIYLVNQLLTEVVLNIIALVFICLTCSSVLASLFYFMLLYPHFSYIGFIIIFIIYFLCFLIFAVPIQIWLRKRPKLFSIKQLLIYFSVAFLVTILLFLIYGNPDLTQVFLISSFHSIVFWLLDSTLLKDKRI
;
A
#
# COMPACT_ATOMS: atom_id res chain seq x y z
N MET A 1 -24.08 43.91 0.77
CA MET A 1 -23.45 43.30 -0.42
C MET A 1 -22.08 42.67 -0.15
N VAL A 2 -21.44 42.91 1.01
CA VAL A 2 -20.14 42.34 1.41
C VAL A 2 -20.13 40.86 1.89
N PRO A 3 -21.19 40.29 2.51
CA PRO A 3 -21.08 38.96 3.14
C PRO A 3 -20.99 37.79 2.14
N PHE A 4 -21.44 37.98 0.89
CA PHE A 4 -21.43 36.93 -0.12
C PHE A 4 -20.02 36.65 -0.68
N LEU A 5 -19.15 37.68 -0.70
CA LEU A 5 -17.79 37.55 -1.21
C LEU A 5 -16.87 36.81 -0.22
N TYR A 6 -17.06 37.04 1.09
CA TYR A 6 -16.35 36.32 2.15
C TYR A 6 -16.70 34.83 2.15
N LEU A 7 -17.99 34.49 2.01
CA LEU A 7 -18.43 33.10 1.94
C LEU A 7 -17.81 32.37 0.72
N SER A 8 -17.74 33.05 -0.43
CA SER A 8 -17.11 32.50 -1.63
C SER A 8 -15.60 32.31 -1.48
N LEU A 9 -14.90 33.19 -0.76
CA LEU A 9 -13.47 33.09 -0.53
C LEU A 9 -13.13 31.96 0.45
N ASP A 10 -13.92 31.80 1.52
CA ASP A 10 -13.77 30.72 2.49
C ASP A 10 -14.01 29.35 1.83
N ILE A 11 -15.01 29.21 0.95
CA ILE A 11 -15.26 27.98 0.19
C ILE A 11 -14.09 27.66 -0.74
N TYR A 12 -13.51 28.67 -1.40
CA TYR A 12 -12.37 28.47 -2.29
C TYR A 12 -11.12 28.03 -1.52
N LEU A 13 -10.86 28.66 -0.37
CA LEU A 13 -9.73 28.31 0.50
C LEU A 13 -9.88 26.89 1.07
N VAL A 14 -11.10 26.52 1.50
CA VAL A 14 -11.41 25.16 1.98
C VAL A 14 -11.24 24.13 0.87
N ASN A 15 -11.71 24.41 -0.35
CA ASN A 15 -11.53 23.50 -1.49
C ASN A 15 -10.06 23.36 -1.89
N GLN A 16 -9.29 24.45 -1.86
CA GLN A 16 -7.86 24.42 -2.15
C GLN A 16 -7.10 23.59 -1.11
N LEU A 17 -7.37 23.82 0.18
CA LEU A 17 -6.79 23.05 1.28
C LEU A 17 -7.17 21.56 1.20
N LEU A 18 -8.43 21.26 0.89
CA LEU A 18 -8.92 19.90 0.70
C LEU A 18 -8.18 19.20 -0.44
N THR A 19 -7.97 19.91 -1.56
CA THR A 19 -7.29 19.37 -2.74
C THR A 19 -5.83 19.04 -2.44
N GLU A 20 -5.11 19.92 -1.74
CA GLU A 20 -3.72 19.67 -1.32
C GLU A 20 -3.60 18.49 -0.35
N VAL A 21 -4.53 18.38 0.61
CA VAL A 21 -4.56 17.25 1.55
C VAL A 21 -4.81 15.93 0.81
N VAL A 22 -5.77 15.91 -0.12
CA VAL A 22 -6.08 14.72 -0.93
C VAL A 22 -4.90 14.33 -1.80
N LEU A 23 -4.29 15.28 -2.49
CA LEU A 23 -3.11 15.04 -3.34
C LEU A 23 -1.95 14.45 -2.52
N ASN A 24 -1.69 15.01 -1.34
CA ASN A 24 -0.65 14.51 -0.44
C ASN A 24 -0.97 13.10 0.10
N ILE A 25 -2.25 12.71 0.23
CA ILE A 25 -2.62 11.34 0.63
C ILE A 25 -2.37 10.39 -0.54
N ILE A 26 -2.80 10.76 -1.74
CA ILE A 26 -2.62 9.96 -2.96
C ILE A 26 -1.13 9.74 -3.25
N ALA A 27 -0.32 10.80 -3.20
CA ALA A 27 1.13 10.71 -3.42
C ALA A 27 1.80 9.76 -2.43
N LEU A 28 1.40 9.80 -1.16
CA LEU A 28 1.96 8.95 -0.12
C LEU A 28 1.55 7.48 -0.29
N VAL A 29 0.29 7.23 -0.65
CA VAL A 29 -0.18 5.88 -1.04
C VAL A 29 0.64 5.37 -2.24
N PHE A 30 0.83 6.21 -3.26
CA PHE A 30 1.59 5.85 -4.46
C PHE A 30 3.07 5.51 -4.15
N ILE A 31 3.72 6.30 -3.30
CA ILE A 31 5.10 6.02 -2.85
C ILE A 31 5.16 4.69 -2.09
N CYS A 32 4.20 4.45 -1.19
CA CYS A 32 4.11 3.19 -0.44
C CYS A 32 3.96 1.99 -1.37
N LEU A 33 3.04 2.07 -2.35
CA LEU A 33 2.83 1.02 -3.34
C LEU A 33 4.09 0.76 -4.16
N THR A 34 4.74 1.81 -4.65
CA THR A 34 5.96 1.69 -5.46
C THR A 34 7.08 1.01 -4.68
N CYS A 35 7.32 1.43 -3.43
CA CYS A 35 8.34 0.84 -2.58
C CYS A 35 8.03 -0.63 -2.25
N SER A 36 6.79 -0.93 -1.87
CA SER A 36 6.33 -2.29 -1.63
C SER A 36 6.48 -3.19 -2.86
N SER A 37 6.16 -2.69 -4.05
CA SER A 37 6.27 -3.45 -5.30
C SER A 37 7.71 -3.75 -5.68
N VAL A 38 8.64 -2.81 -5.46
CA VAL A 38 10.09 -3.05 -5.67
C VAL A 38 10.60 -4.12 -4.70
N LEU A 39 10.22 -4.02 -3.42
CA LEU A 39 10.63 -5.02 -2.43
C LEU A 39 10.01 -6.39 -2.73
N ALA A 40 8.76 -6.43 -3.16
CA ALA A 40 8.05 -7.65 -3.57
C ALA A 40 8.74 -8.34 -4.75
N SER A 41 9.07 -7.59 -5.81
CA SER A 41 9.74 -8.15 -6.98
C SER A 41 11.15 -8.64 -6.65
N LEU A 42 11.91 -7.90 -5.84
CA LEU A 42 13.21 -8.37 -5.34
C LEU A 42 13.08 -9.67 -4.55
N PHE A 43 12.09 -9.74 -3.66
CA PHE A 43 11.82 -10.92 -2.85
C PHE A 43 11.46 -12.14 -3.71
N TYR A 44 10.65 -11.94 -4.76
CA TYR A 44 10.30 -12.99 -5.72
C TYR A 44 11.54 -13.57 -6.41
N PHE A 45 12.45 -12.72 -6.91
CA PHE A 45 13.69 -13.19 -7.55
C PHE A 45 14.63 -13.87 -6.56
N MET A 46 14.70 -13.41 -5.31
CA MET A 46 15.54 -14.07 -4.29
C MET A 46 15.03 -15.46 -3.91
N LEU A 47 13.71 -15.66 -3.83
CA LEU A 47 13.11 -16.88 -3.30
C LEU A 47 12.77 -17.93 -4.38
N LEU A 48 12.19 -17.48 -5.50
CA LEU A 48 11.54 -18.34 -6.49
C LEU A 48 12.32 -18.46 -7.80
N TYR A 49 13.19 -17.49 -8.11
CA TYR A 49 13.85 -17.43 -9.43
C TYR A 49 15.32 -17.01 -9.33
N PRO A 50 16.27 -17.97 -9.20
CA PRO A 50 17.68 -17.67 -8.96
C PRO A 50 18.37 -16.92 -10.12
N HIS A 51 17.76 -16.90 -11.31
CA HIS A 51 18.26 -16.16 -12.46
C HIS A 51 17.61 -14.78 -12.55
N PHE A 52 18.36 -13.75 -12.15
CA PHE A 52 17.90 -12.37 -12.25
C PHE A 52 17.77 -11.94 -13.72
N SER A 53 16.59 -11.47 -14.11
CA SER A 53 16.32 -10.89 -15.42
C SER A 53 15.72 -9.51 -15.26
N TYR A 54 16.33 -8.50 -15.90
CA TYR A 54 15.84 -7.12 -15.85
C TYR A 54 14.42 -6.98 -16.42
N ILE A 55 14.12 -7.64 -17.54
CA ILE A 55 12.77 -7.65 -18.14
C ILE A 55 11.79 -8.34 -17.19
N GLY A 56 12.18 -9.47 -16.60
CA GLY A 56 11.34 -10.22 -15.66
C GLY A 56 11.05 -9.40 -14.40
N PHE A 57 12.04 -8.67 -13.89
CA PHE A 57 11.89 -7.78 -12.75
C PHE A 57 10.85 -6.70 -13.00
N ILE A 58 10.88 -6.05 -14.18
CA ILE A 58 9.92 -5.01 -14.54
C ILE A 58 8.51 -5.60 -14.66
N ILE A 59 8.36 -6.77 -15.29
CA ILE A 59 7.05 -7.43 -15.44
C ILE A 59 6.46 -7.77 -14.06
N ILE A 60 7.25 -8.44 -13.21
CA ILE A 60 6.82 -8.83 -11.86
C ILE A 60 6.51 -7.59 -11.00
N PHE A 61 7.32 -6.53 -11.11
CA PHE A 61 7.05 -5.25 -10.46
C PHE A 61 5.69 -4.67 -10.85
N ILE A 62 5.37 -4.63 -12.16
CA ILE A 62 4.09 -4.12 -12.66
C ILE A 62 2.93 -4.98 -12.14
N ILE A 63 3.07 -6.30 -12.14
CA ILE A 63 2.05 -7.22 -11.62
C ILE A 63 1.79 -6.95 -10.13
N TYR A 64 2.83 -6.90 -9.30
CA TYR A 64 2.68 -6.60 -7.88
C TYR A 64 2.09 -5.21 -7.64
N PHE A 65 2.53 -4.22 -8.43
CA PHE A 65 1.99 -2.86 -8.36
C PHE A 65 0.48 -2.81 -8.62
N LEU A 66 0.00 -3.49 -9.67
CA LEU A 66 -1.43 -3.57 -9.97
C LEU A 66 -2.21 -4.33 -8.88
N CYS A 67 -1.68 -5.45 -8.39
CA CYS A 67 -2.29 -6.19 -7.28
C CYS A 67 -2.42 -5.32 -6.03
N PHE A 68 -1.36 -4.59 -5.65
CA PHE A 68 -1.41 -3.70 -4.50
C PHE A 68 -2.32 -2.49 -4.73
N LEU A 69 -2.40 -1.98 -5.96
CA LEU A 69 -3.34 -0.91 -6.30
C LEU A 69 -4.79 -1.33 -6.03
N ILE A 70 -5.16 -2.58 -6.38
CA ILE A 70 -6.54 -3.07 -6.22
C ILE A 70 -6.84 -3.42 -4.76
N PHE A 71 -5.94 -4.16 -4.10
CA PHE A 71 -6.20 -4.70 -2.76
C PHE A 71 -5.70 -3.78 -1.64
N ALA A 72 -4.50 -3.23 -1.73
CA ALA A 72 -3.87 -2.49 -0.63
C ALA A 72 -4.40 -1.06 -0.51
N VAL A 73 -4.72 -0.37 -1.61
CA VAL A 73 -5.25 1.01 -1.59
C VAL A 73 -6.52 1.17 -0.73
N PRO A 74 -7.60 0.37 -0.91
CA PRO A 74 -8.80 0.54 -0.09
C PRO A 74 -8.50 0.31 1.39
N ILE A 75 -7.61 -0.62 1.71
CA ILE A 75 -7.18 -0.93 3.08
C ILE A 75 -6.37 0.22 3.68
N GLN A 76 -5.43 0.78 2.94
CA GLN A 76 -4.62 1.93 3.36
C GLN A 76 -5.49 3.16 3.61
N ILE A 77 -6.46 3.45 2.74
CA ILE A 77 -7.42 4.56 2.93
C ILE A 77 -8.26 4.30 4.18
N TRP A 78 -8.73 3.07 4.40
CA TRP A 78 -9.55 2.71 5.55
C TRP A 78 -8.77 2.82 6.87
N LEU A 79 -7.54 2.32 6.93
CA LEU A 79 -6.66 2.39 8.09
C LEU A 79 -6.27 3.83 8.44
N ARG A 80 -6.08 4.68 7.43
CA ARG A 80 -5.73 6.10 7.59
C ARG A 80 -6.85 6.94 8.21
N LYS A 81 -8.10 6.47 8.19
CA LYS A 81 -9.22 7.11 8.94
C LYS A 81 -9.05 7.02 10.45
N ARG A 82 -8.26 6.05 10.96
CA ARG A 82 -7.98 5.88 12.40
C ARG A 82 -6.48 5.61 12.61
N PRO A 83 -5.63 6.63 12.44
CA PRO A 83 -4.18 6.44 12.43
C PRO A 83 -3.70 6.03 13.83
N LYS A 84 -3.34 4.74 13.98
CA LYS A 84 -2.65 4.23 15.15
C LYS A 84 -1.24 3.83 14.74
N LEU A 85 -0.25 4.63 15.13
CA LEU A 85 1.16 4.34 14.83
C LEU A 85 1.55 2.98 15.40
N PHE A 86 2.23 2.15 14.59
CA PHE A 86 2.81 0.87 14.98
C PHE A 86 1.87 -0.06 15.76
N SER A 87 0.58 -0.05 15.43
CA SER A 87 -0.36 -0.95 16.11
C SER A 87 -0.26 -2.37 15.53
N ILE A 88 -0.04 -3.35 16.41
CA ILE A 88 -0.09 -4.79 16.07
C ILE A 88 -1.42 -5.17 15.42
N LYS A 89 -2.52 -4.46 15.76
CA LYS A 89 -3.83 -4.66 15.12
C LYS A 89 -3.79 -4.38 13.61
N GLN A 90 -3.05 -3.36 13.18
CA GLN A 90 -2.91 -3.03 11.77
C GLN A 90 -2.04 -4.07 11.04
N LEU A 91 -0.98 -4.54 11.69
CA LEU A 91 -0.15 -5.64 11.17
C LEU A 91 -0.99 -6.91 10.94
N LEU A 92 -1.88 -7.27 11.87
CA LEU A 92 -2.77 -8.43 11.71
C LEU A 92 -3.77 -8.25 10.55
N ILE A 93 -4.27 -7.03 10.33
CA ILE A 93 -5.16 -6.72 9.20
C ILE A 93 -4.40 -6.87 7.88
N TYR A 94 -3.21 -6.26 7.78
CA TYR A 94 -2.36 -6.39 6.59
C TYR A 94 -1.98 -7.85 6.33
N PHE A 95 -1.67 -8.60 7.39
CA PHE A 95 -1.36 -10.03 7.29
C PHE A 95 -2.56 -10.84 6.77
N SER A 96 -3.75 -10.61 7.33
CA SER A 96 -4.95 -11.35 6.93
C SER A 96 -5.28 -11.15 5.46
N VAL A 97 -5.19 -9.91 4.97
CA VAL A 97 -5.44 -9.62 3.55
C VAL A 97 -4.32 -10.17 2.67
N ALA A 98 -3.05 -9.95 3.04
CA ALA A 98 -1.92 -10.48 2.28
C ALA A 98 -1.98 -12.01 2.18
N PHE A 99 -2.36 -12.69 3.25
CA PHE A 99 -2.55 -14.14 3.29
C PHE A 99 -3.68 -14.58 2.35
N LEU A 100 -4.86 -13.92 2.40
CA LEU A 100 -5.99 -14.22 1.53
C LEU A 100 -5.67 -14.02 0.04
N VAL A 101 -4.95 -12.95 -0.32
CA VAL A 101 -4.55 -12.71 -1.70
C VAL A 101 -3.51 -13.73 -2.17
N THR A 102 -2.51 -14.01 -1.34
CA THR A 102 -1.42 -14.95 -1.69
C THR A 102 -1.94 -16.38 -1.83
N ILE A 103 -2.80 -16.84 -0.90
CA ILE A 103 -3.37 -18.19 -0.99
C ILE A 103 -4.27 -18.34 -2.22
N LEU A 104 -5.04 -17.30 -2.57
CA LEU A 104 -5.86 -17.31 -3.79
C LEU A 104 -5.00 -17.43 -5.04
N LEU A 105 -3.90 -16.67 -5.12
CA LEU A 105 -2.96 -16.74 -6.26
C LEU A 105 -2.31 -18.13 -6.38
N PHE A 106 -1.88 -18.72 -5.27
CA PHE A 106 -1.28 -20.04 -5.25
C PHE A 106 -2.28 -21.16 -5.59
N LEU A 107 -3.55 -21.01 -5.20
CA LEU A 107 -4.63 -21.92 -5.62
C LEU A 107 -4.87 -21.85 -7.13
N ILE A 108 -4.87 -20.65 -7.72
CA ILE A 108 -5.02 -20.47 -9.17
C ILE A 108 -3.83 -21.10 -9.93
N TYR A 109 -2.62 -21.00 -9.37
CA TYR A 109 -1.41 -21.61 -9.94
C TYR A 109 -1.30 -23.13 -9.73
N GLY A 110 -2.22 -23.74 -8.97
CA GLY A 110 -2.27 -25.19 -8.76
C GLY A 110 -1.17 -25.75 -7.84
N ASN A 111 -0.43 -24.92 -7.10
CA ASN A 111 0.63 -25.35 -6.19
C ASN A 111 0.51 -24.63 -4.82
N PRO A 112 -0.44 -25.01 -3.96
CA PRO A 112 -0.62 -24.36 -2.66
C PRO A 112 0.41 -24.86 -1.63
N ASP A 113 1.66 -24.43 -1.73
CA ASP A 113 2.62 -24.57 -0.64
C ASP A 113 2.32 -23.54 0.45
N LEU A 114 1.67 -23.98 1.52
CA LEU A 114 1.30 -23.14 2.67
C LEU A 114 2.51 -22.46 3.32
N THR A 115 3.69 -23.08 3.25
CA THR A 115 4.92 -22.52 3.83
C THR A 115 5.33 -21.27 3.08
N GLN A 116 5.33 -21.33 1.74
CA GLN A 116 5.64 -20.19 0.88
C GLN A 116 4.58 -19.10 0.99
N VAL A 117 3.29 -19.47 1.02
CA VAL A 117 2.18 -18.53 1.20
C VAL A 117 2.34 -17.77 2.53
N PHE A 118 2.62 -18.47 3.63
CA PHE A 118 2.82 -17.86 4.93
C PHE A 118 4.04 -16.92 4.96
N LEU A 119 5.13 -17.32 4.32
CA LEU A 119 6.37 -16.56 4.29
C LEU A 119 6.23 -15.28 3.44
N ILE A 120 5.68 -15.40 2.23
CA ILE A 120 5.39 -14.27 1.32
C ILE A 120 4.40 -13.30 1.96
N SER A 121 3.29 -13.81 2.52
CA SER A 121 2.28 -12.97 3.15
C SER A 121 2.80 -12.23 4.39
N SER A 122 3.64 -12.88 5.21
CA SER A 122 4.33 -12.26 6.34
C SER A 122 5.25 -11.13 5.90
N PHE A 123 6.06 -11.36 4.86
CA PHE A 123 6.96 -10.33 4.31
C PHE A 123 6.17 -9.12 3.83
N HIS A 124 5.14 -9.31 3.00
CA HIS A 124 4.31 -8.22 2.52
C HIS A 124 3.64 -7.45 3.65
N SER A 125 3.09 -8.15 4.64
CA SER A 125 2.44 -7.51 5.79
C SER A 125 3.41 -6.61 6.57
N ILE A 126 4.62 -7.09 6.85
CA ILE A 126 5.64 -6.33 7.57
C ILE A 126 6.06 -5.11 6.76
N VAL A 127 6.32 -5.28 5.45
CA VAL A 127 6.72 -4.18 4.56
C VAL A 127 5.63 -3.10 4.50
N PHE A 128 4.38 -3.47 4.28
CA PHE A 128 3.26 -2.51 4.26
C PHE A 128 3.05 -1.84 5.61
N TRP A 129 3.13 -2.59 6.70
CA TRP A 129 2.98 -2.05 8.05
C TRP A 129 4.09 -1.04 8.39
N LEU A 130 5.34 -1.34 8.03
CA LEU A 130 6.47 -0.43 8.24
C LEU A 130 6.34 0.82 7.37
N LEU A 131 6.09 0.68 6.07
CA LEU A 131 5.96 1.81 5.14
C LEU A 131 4.76 2.70 5.49
N ASP A 132 3.60 2.13 5.78
CA ASP A 132 2.43 2.92 6.17
C ASP A 132 2.67 3.62 7.53
N SER A 133 3.34 2.97 8.49
CA SER A 133 3.66 3.57 9.79
C SER A 133 4.68 4.70 9.70
N THR A 134 5.74 4.56 8.88
CA THR A 134 6.77 5.61 8.70
C THR A 134 6.19 6.81 7.98
N LEU A 135 5.40 6.59 6.93
CA LEU A 135 4.76 7.66 6.18
C LEU A 135 3.66 8.38 6.99
N LEU A 136 2.98 7.69 7.91
CA LEU A 136 2.03 8.31 8.85
C LEU A 136 2.72 9.14 9.95
N LYS A 137 3.96 8.82 10.30
CA LYS A 137 4.75 9.58 11.29
C LYS A 137 5.13 10.97 10.76
N ASP A 138 5.40 11.06 9.46
CA ASP A 138 5.90 12.29 8.80
C ASP A 138 4.85 13.42 8.72
N LYS A 139 3.56 13.08 8.67
CA LYS A 139 2.45 14.06 8.63
C LYS A 139 1.99 14.57 10.01
N ARG A 140 2.70 14.22 11.08
CA ARG A 140 2.35 14.64 12.45
C ARG A 140 3.25 15.78 12.94
N ILE A 141 3.49 16.75 12.06
CA ILE A 141 4.12 18.06 12.32
C ILE A 141 3.08 19.12 11.95
#